data_AF-A0A6M0K3M2-F1
#
_entry.id   AF-A0A6M0K3M2-F1
#
_cell.length_a   1.000
_cell.length_b   1.000
_cell.length_c   1.000
_cell.angle_alpha   90.00
_cell.angle_beta   90.00
_cell.angle_gamma   90.00
#
_symmetry.space_group_name_H-M   'P 1'
#
loop_
_entity.id
_entity.type
_entity.pdbx_description
1 polymer ?
#
loop_
_entity_poly.entity_id
_entity_poly.type
_entity_poly.pdbx_seq_one_letter_code
_entity_poly.pdbx_strand_id
1 'polypeptide(L)'
;MQSFKPILALLLLSSASAGVLADQVKVAVAANFTAAMKEIAQDFEKATGHSTQISFGSTGKLYTQIHNGAPFEVFLAADQKRPQRLVAEGKATDAFTYAIGKLVLWSADPEMVTDGGKALSRGDFDKLAIANPKTAPYGAAAVEVMKALAVDAMLGPKLVQGDNIAQTYQFVATKNAALGFVAKAQIALDASGSSWDVPQDLYSPIRQDAVRLEKGEDSPAAAALIDYLKSDAAKAVIEKYGYGVD
;
A
#
# COMPACT_ATOMS: atom_id res chain seq x y z
N MET A 1 84.53 -2.53 11.92
CA MET A 1 83.33 -3.35 11.67
C MET A 1 82.10 -2.49 11.94
N GLN A 2 81.48 -1.92 10.90
CA GLN A 2 80.22 -1.18 11.01
C GLN A 2 79.09 -2.11 10.55
N SER A 3 78.08 -2.27 11.40
CA SER A 3 76.94 -3.16 11.18
C SER A 3 75.80 -2.38 10.54
N PHE A 4 75.36 -2.81 9.36
CA PHE A 4 74.15 -2.33 8.68
C PHE A 4 72.94 -3.12 9.17
N LYS A 5 71.90 -2.44 9.66
CA LYS A 5 70.57 -3.02 9.89
C LYS A 5 69.64 -2.65 8.73
N PRO A 6 68.93 -3.61 8.10
CA PRO A 6 67.93 -3.29 7.09
C PRO A 6 66.63 -2.84 7.76
N ILE A 7 66.08 -1.70 7.31
CA ILE A 7 64.75 -1.23 7.68
C ILE A 7 63.76 -1.90 6.74
N LEU A 8 62.93 -2.80 7.29
CA LEU A 8 61.82 -3.43 6.60
C LEU A 8 60.63 -2.45 6.60
N ALA A 9 60.31 -1.87 5.44
CA ALA A 9 59.13 -1.02 5.27
C ALA A 9 57.89 -1.91 5.10
N LEU A 10 57.02 -1.91 6.10
CA LEU A 10 55.72 -2.58 6.07
C LEU A 10 54.71 -1.64 5.42
N LEU A 11 54.32 -1.92 4.17
CA LEU A 11 53.20 -1.24 3.50
C LEU A 11 51.88 -1.67 4.15
N LEU A 12 51.27 -0.79 4.93
CA LEU A 12 49.89 -0.93 5.40
C LEU A 12 48.94 -0.62 4.23
N LEU A 13 48.37 -1.66 3.62
CA LEU A 13 47.19 -1.52 2.77
C LEU A 13 45.99 -1.17 3.65
N SER A 14 45.68 0.13 3.72
CA SER A 14 44.42 0.62 4.29
C SER A 14 43.30 0.34 3.30
N SER A 15 42.62 -0.80 3.48
CA SER A 15 41.34 -1.08 2.84
C SER A 15 40.31 -0.08 3.37
N ALA A 16 40.09 1.01 2.65
CA ALA A 16 38.96 1.90 2.89
C ALA A 16 37.69 1.15 2.47
N SER A 17 37.11 0.39 3.40
CA SER A 17 35.72 -0.04 3.28
C SER A 17 34.87 1.22 3.27
N ALA A 18 34.42 1.64 2.09
CA ALA A 18 33.35 2.62 1.97
C ALA A 18 32.13 2.02 2.66
N GLY A 19 31.92 2.39 3.93
CA GLY A 19 30.72 2.02 4.66
C GLY A 19 29.54 2.61 3.90
N VAL A 20 28.73 1.75 3.28
CA VAL A 20 27.42 2.15 2.77
C VAL A 20 26.67 2.71 3.97
N LEU A 21 26.45 4.03 3.97
CA LEU A 21 25.73 4.70 5.04
C LEU A 21 24.27 4.23 4.98
N ALA A 22 23.88 3.44 5.97
CA ALA A 22 22.50 3.04 6.20
C ALA A 22 21.63 4.28 6.46
N ASP A 23 20.95 4.74 5.42
CA ASP A 23 20.01 5.87 5.48
C ASP A 23 18.55 5.41 5.73
N GLN A 24 17.68 6.34 6.15
CA GLN A 24 16.27 6.08 6.43
C GLN A 24 15.37 6.86 5.46
N VAL A 25 14.50 6.15 4.73
CA VAL A 25 13.52 6.76 3.82
C VAL A 25 12.15 6.95 4.49
N LYS A 26 11.57 8.15 4.36
CA LYS A 26 10.21 8.48 4.80
C LYS A 26 9.18 8.16 3.72
N VAL A 27 8.33 7.18 4.00
CA VAL A 27 7.41 6.60 3.01
C VAL A 27 5.96 6.88 3.40
N ALA A 28 5.20 7.49 2.50
CA ALA A 28 3.73 7.58 2.61
C ALA A 28 3.11 6.40 1.87
N VAL A 29 2.26 5.61 2.55
CA VAL A 29 1.72 4.36 1.99
C VAL A 29 0.23 4.28 2.17
N ALA A 30 -0.49 4.01 1.07
CA ALA A 30 -1.93 3.79 1.12
C ALA A 30 -2.27 2.60 2.04
N ALA A 31 -3.26 2.79 2.92
CA ALA A 31 -3.55 1.86 4.01
C ALA A 31 -3.89 0.43 3.57
N ASN A 32 -4.31 0.23 2.31
CA ASN A 32 -4.55 -1.11 1.76
C ASN A 32 -3.26 -1.96 1.78
N PHE A 33 -2.14 -1.34 1.49
CA PHE A 33 -0.84 -1.99 1.29
C PHE A 33 -0.06 -2.19 2.60
N THR A 34 -0.68 -1.98 3.76
CA THR A 34 -0.01 -1.98 5.07
C THR A 34 0.73 -3.28 5.37
N ALA A 35 0.08 -4.44 5.18
CA ALA A 35 0.68 -5.72 5.55
C ALA A 35 1.86 -6.09 4.62
N ALA A 36 1.65 -5.98 3.30
CA ALA A 36 2.68 -6.21 2.31
C ALA A 36 3.87 -5.26 2.49
N MET A 37 3.62 -3.96 2.72
CA MET A 37 4.69 -2.99 2.93
C MET A 37 5.52 -3.28 4.19
N LYS A 38 4.91 -3.81 5.27
CA LYS A 38 5.65 -4.19 6.47
C LYS A 38 6.64 -5.32 6.20
N GLU A 39 6.24 -6.32 5.41
CA GLU A 39 7.14 -7.41 5.00
C GLU A 39 8.22 -6.90 4.04
N ILE A 40 7.82 -6.13 3.02
CA ILE A 40 8.75 -5.47 2.08
C ILE A 40 9.77 -4.61 2.81
N ALA A 41 9.38 -3.84 3.83
CA ALA A 41 10.29 -3.00 4.59
C ALA A 41 11.38 -3.82 5.32
N GLN A 42 10.99 -4.96 5.91
CA GLN A 42 11.95 -5.85 6.59
C GLN A 42 12.93 -6.47 5.59
N ASP A 43 12.44 -6.89 4.43
CA ASP A 43 13.28 -7.54 3.42
C ASP A 43 14.16 -6.52 2.67
N PHE A 44 13.65 -5.31 2.45
CA PHE A 44 14.41 -4.17 1.94
C PHE A 44 15.57 -3.81 2.87
N GLU A 45 15.32 -3.75 4.19
CA GLU A 45 16.36 -3.44 5.19
C GLU A 45 17.45 -4.51 5.21
N LYS A 46 17.08 -5.79 5.18
CA LYS A 46 18.05 -6.89 5.07
C LYS A 46 18.87 -6.83 3.78
N ALA A 47 18.24 -6.47 2.66
CA ALA A 47 18.86 -6.49 1.35
C ALA A 47 19.81 -5.31 1.11
N THR A 48 19.51 -4.14 1.69
CA THR A 48 20.19 -2.88 1.35
C THR A 48 20.90 -2.21 2.53
N GLY A 49 20.52 -2.56 3.76
CA GLY A 49 20.93 -1.84 4.97
C GLY A 49 20.16 -0.53 5.22
N HIS A 50 19.32 -0.07 4.28
CA HIS A 50 18.48 1.11 4.45
C HIS A 50 17.20 0.77 5.24
N SER A 51 16.73 1.70 6.06
CA SER A 51 15.49 1.52 6.82
C SER A 51 14.34 2.37 6.27
N THR A 52 13.10 2.04 6.62
CA THR A 52 11.91 2.82 6.23
C THR A 52 11.21 3.41 7.45
N GLN A 53 10.86 4.69 7.40
CA GLN A 53 9.90 5.33 8.31
C GLN A 53 8.56 5.49 7.59
N ILE A 54 7.59 4.62 7.89
CA ILE A 54 6.35 4.52 7.11
C ILE A 54 5.18 5.21 7.81
N SER A 55 4.43 6.02 7.06
CA SER A 55 3.14 6.57 7.46
C SER A 55 2.01 6.00 6.60
N PHE A 56 1.02 5.39 7.24
CA PHE A 56 -0.14 4.82 6.55
C PHE A 56 -1.35 5.75 6.58
N GLY A 57 -2.10 5.82 5.47
CA GLY A 57 -3.29 6.67 5.39
C GLY A 57 -4.13 6.42 4.13
N SER A 58 -5.21 7.18 3.94
CA SER A 58 -5.90 7.18 2.64
C SER A 58 -5.07 7.93 1.62
N THR A 59 -5.07 7.45 0.37
CA THR A 59 -4.31 8.04 -0.74
C THR A 59 -4.56 9.54 -0.89
N GLY A 60 -5.82 9.97 -0.77
CA GLY A 60 -6.18 11.39 -0.83
C GLY A 60 -5.63 12.21 0.33
N LYS A 61 -5.69 11.72 1.57
CA LYS A 61 -5.14 12.45 2.72
C LYS A 61 -3.61 12.55 2.64
N LEU A 62 -2.93 11.46 2.29
CA LEU A 62 -1.48 11.45 2.09
C LEU A 62 -1.06 12.38 0.95
N TYR A 63 -1.76 12.36 -0.18
CA TYR A 63 -1.54 13.29 -1.27
C TYR A 63 -1.68 14.75 -0.83
N THR A 64 -2.72 15.09 -0.04
CA THR A 64 -2.87 16.45 0.50
C THR A 64 -1.70 16.83 1.42
N GLN A 65 -1.23 15.92 2.26
CA GLN A 65 -0.06 16.16 3.11
C GLN A 65 1.20 16.42 2.27
N ILE A 66 1.47 15.59 1.25
CA ILE A 66 2.59 15.76 0.32
C ILE A 66 2.49 17.11 -0.39
N HIS A 67 1.32 17.45 -0.92
CA HIS A 67 1.10 18.71 -1.61
C HIS A 67 1.33 19.93 -0.69
N ASN A 68 1.03 19.79 0.61
CA ASN A 68 1.25 20.79 1.65
C ASN A 68 2.67 20.76 2.25
N GLY A 69 3.59 19.99 1.69
CA GLY A 69 5.01 20.00 2.07
C GLY A 69 5.39 19.02 3.19
N ALA A 70 4.58 17.99 3.46
CA ALA A 70 5.01 16.90 4.34
C ALA A 70 6.30 16.25 3.80
N PRO A 71 7.27 15.91 4.67
CA PRO A 71 8.62 15.52 4.26
C PRO A 71 8.70 14.04 3.88
N PHE A 72 7.76 13.56 3.06
CA PHE A 72 7.82 12.21 2.49
C PHE A 72 8.73 12.19 1.27
N GLU A 73 9.47 11.11 1.10
CA GLU A 73 10.44 10.90 0.02
C GLU A 73 9.93 9.91 -1.03
N VAL A 74 9.07 8.97 -0.62
CA VAL A 74 8.42 8.00 -1.50
C VAL A 74 6.93 7.94 -1.18
N PHE A 75 6.08 7.86 -2.20
CA PHE A 75 4.64 7.74 -2.06
C PHE A 75 4.10 6.53 -2.83
N LEU A 76 3.48 5.59 -2.11
CA LEU A 76 2.75 4.45 -2.65
C LEU A 76 1.24 4.74 -2.54
N ALA A 77 0.64 5.13 -3.66
CA ALA A 77 -0.78 5.43 -3.76
C ALA A 77 -1.60 4.16 -4.06
N ALA A 78 -2.91 4.23 -3.87
CA ALA A 78 -3.85 3.19 -4.31
C ALA A 78 -4.59 3.58 -5.61
N ASP A 79 -4.08 4.60 -6.31
CA ASP A 79 -4.55 5.05 -7.61
C ASP A 79 -3.35 5.53 -8.44
N GLN A 80 -3.54 5.66 -9.74
CA GLN A 80 -2.56 6.26 -10.64
C GLN A 80 -2.70 7.78 -10.73
N LYS A 81 -3.94 8.28 -10.54
CA LYS A 81 -4.30 9.67 -10.77
C LYS A 81 -3.46 10.66 -9.95
N ARG A 82 -3.24 10.39 -8.67
CA ARG A 82 -2.53 11.31 -7.76
C ARG A 82 -1.01 11.26 -7.97
N PRO A 83 -0.36 10.10 -8.08
CA PRO A 83 1.04 10.01 -8.49
C PRO A 83 1.32 10.71 -9.82
N GLN A 84 0.52 10.43 -10.86
CA GLN A 84 0.65 11.09 -12.17
C GLN A 84 0.50 12.61 -12.08
N ARG A 85 -0.42 13.10 -11.24
CA ARG A 85 -0.57 14.53 -10.99
C ARG A 85 0.66 15.14 -10.31
N LEU A 86 1.26 14.46 -9.33
CA LEU A 86 2.50 14.95 -8.69
C LEU A 86 3.65 15.04 -9.71
N VAL A 87 3.76 14.05 -10.61
CA VAL A 87 4.75 14.09 -11.70
C VAL A 87 4.49 15.26 -12.64
N ALA A 88 3.25 15.47 -13.07
CA ALA A 88 2.88 16.59 -13.93
C ALA A 88 3.12 17.97 -13.28
N GLU A 89 3.03 18.04 -11.95
CA GLU A 89 3.35 19.25 -11.15
C GLU A 89 4.86 19.40 -10.87
N GLY A 90 5.72 18.49 -11.36
CA GLY A 90 7.17 18.50 -11.11
C GLY A 90 7.57 18.15 -9.67
N LYS A 91 6.64 17.58 -8.88
CA LYS A 91 6.84 17.24 -7.46
C LYS A 91 7.24 15.78 -7.23
N ALA A 92 7.33 14.99 -8.30
CA ALA A 92 7.65 13.58 -8.24
C ALA A 92 8.26 13.07 -9.55
N THR A 93 9.02 11.98 -9.46
CA THR A 93 9.58 11.23 -10.58
C THR A 93 9.26 9.74 -10.45
N ASP A 94 9.62 8.96 -11.47
CA ASP A 94 9.65 7.49 -11.41
C ASP A 94 8.29 6.85 -11.10
N ALA A 95 7.20 7.39 -11.68
CA ALA A 95 5.88 6.79 -11.56
C ALA A 95 5.81 5.41 -12.24
N PHE A 96 5.43 4.39 -11.49
CA PHE A 96 5.14 3.06 -12.02
C PHE A 96 4.05 2.36 -11.22
N THR A 97 3.30 1.47 -11.88
CA THR A 97 2.34 0.61 -11.20
C THR A 97 3.08 -0.49 -10.45
N TYR A 98 3.00 -0.51 -9.12
CA TYR A 98 3.62 -1.55 -8.30
C TYR A 98 2.65 -2.69 -7.99
N ALA A 99 1.34 -2.42 -7.99
CA ALA A 99 0.33 -3.42 -7.66
C ALA A 99 -1.03 -3.11 -8.31
N ILE A 100 -1.85 -4.14 -8.45
CA ILE A 100 -3.26 -4.06 -8.82
C ILE A 100 -4.10 -4.58 -7.66
N GLY A 101 -4.87 -3.68 -7.05
CA GLY A 101 -5.75 -3.99 -5.92
C GLY A 101 -6.99 -4.80 -6.32
N LYS A 102 -7.40 -5.73 -5.46
CA LYS A 102 -8.65 -6.48 -5.57
C LYS A 102 -9.63 -6.10 -4.46
N LEU A 103 -10.86 -5.78 -4.84
CA LEU A 103 -11.95 -5.45 -3.92
C LEU A 103 -12.69 -6.71 -3.49
N VAL A 104 -13.00 -6.81 -2.20
CA VAL A 104 -13.73 -7.93 -1.61
C VAL A 104 -14.86 -7.40 -0.74
N LEU A 105 -16.05 -8.01 -0.84
CA LEU A 105 -17.07 -7.87 0.19
C LEU A 105 -16.80 -8.92 1.26
N TRP A 106 -16.57 -8.51 2.50
CA TRP A 106 -16.20 -9.41 3.59
C TRP A 106 -17.06 -9.20 4.82
N SER A 107 -17.27 -10.27 5.58
CA SER A 107 -17.84 -10.27 6.92
C SER A 107 -17.05 -11.20 7.83
N ALA A 108 -16.91 -10.82 9.10
CA ALA A 108 -16.37 -11.72 10.14
C ALA A 108 -17.34 -12.86 10.49
N ASP A 109 -18.60 -12.78 10.05
CA ASP A 109 -19.60 -13.84 10.19
C ASP A 109 -19.49 -14.81 8.99
N PRO A 110 -19.27 -16.12 9.21
CA PRO A 110 -19.15 -17.11 8.13
C PRO A 110 -20.43 -17.36 7.33
N GLU A 111 -21.60 -16.89 7.78
CA GLU A 111 -22.88 -17.13 7.10
C GLU A 111 -23.38 -15.91 6.30
N MET A 112 -22.79 -14.73 6.52
CA MET A 112 -23.29 -13.44 6.01
C MET A 112 -23.11 -13.26 4.48
N VAL A 113 -21.94 -13.63 3.94
CA VAL A 113 -21.56 -13.41 2.53
C VAL A 113 -21.29 -14.76 1.85
N THR A 114 -22.35 -15.55 1.68
CA THR A 114 -22.27 -16.94 1.19
C THR A 114 -22.84 -17.12 -0.23
N ASP A 115 -23.29 -16.05 -0.86
CA ASP A 115 -24.20 -16.10 -2.00
C ASP A 115 -23.77 -15.23 -3.20
N GLY A 116 -22.47 -14.97 -3.32
CA GLY A 116 -21.92 -14.18 -4.42
C GLY A 116 -22.34 -12.71 -4.39
N GLY A 117 -22.45 -12.12 -3.19
CA GLY A 117 -22.75 -10.70 -3.01
C GLY A 117 -24.24 -10.34 -2.97
N LYS A 118 -25.15 -11.32 -3.14
CA LYS A 118 -26.60 -11.07 -3.08
C LYS A 118 -27.07 -10.57 -1.71
N ALA A 119 -26.26 -10.76 -0.66
CA ALA A 119 -26.44 -10.06 0.61
C ALA A 119 -26.66 -8.55 0.43
N LEU A 120 -25.96 -7.89 -0.50
CA LEU A 120 -26.13 -6.46 -0.81
C LEU A 120 -27.51 -6.14 -1.35
N SER A 121 -28.08 -7.02 -2.19
CA SER A 121 -29.40 -6.83 -2.79
C SER A 121 -30.55 -7.14 -1.82
N ARG A 122 -30.35 -8.10 -0.90
CA ARG A 122 -31.31 -8.32 0.20
C ARG A 122 -31.28 -7.16 1.19
N GLY A 123 -30.09 -6.69 1.53
CA GLY A 123 -29.91 -5.65 2.52
C GLY A 123 -30.27 -6.10 3.94
N ASP A 124 -30.30 -7.41 4.24
CA ASP A 124 -30.67 -7.96 5.56
C ASP A 124 -29.53 -7.84 6.59
N PHE A 125 -29.05 -6.62 6.80
CA PHE A 125 -27.99 -6.26 7.75
C PHE A 125 -28.14 -4.81 8.20
N ASP A 126 -27.50 -4.44 9.32
CA ASP A 126 -27.62 -3.09 9.88
C ASP A 126 -26.69 -2.09 9.20
N LYS A 127 -25.39 -2.42 9.09
CA LYS A 127 -24.35 -1.52 8.60
C LYS A 127 -23.45 -2.20 7.58
N LEU A 128 -23.20 -1.47 6.49
CA LEU A 128 -22.19 -1.80 5.47
C LEU A 128 -21.03 -0.81 5.58
N ALA A 129 -19.83 -1.30 5.85
CA ALA A 129 -18.65 -0.46 5.91
C ALA A 129 -18.04 -0.22 4.52
N ILE A 130 -17.75 1.04 4.21
CA ILE A 130 -16.94 1.43 3.04
C ILE A 130 -15.84 2.39 3.46
N ALA A 131 -14.76 2.48 2.69
CA ALA A 131 -13.79 3.56 2.86
C ALA A 131 -14.37 4.86 2.28
N ASN A 132 -13.93 6.02 2.77
CA ASN A 132 -14.38 7.32 2.26
C ASN A 132 -14.06 7.44 0.76
N PRO A 133 -15.06 7.44 -0.14
CA PRO A 133 -14.85 7.36 -1.59
C PRO A 133 -14.15 8.59 -2.16
N LYS A 134 -14.16 9.73 -1.46
CA LYS A 134 -13.47 10.95 -1.90
C LYS A 134 -11.94 10.84 -1.76
N THR A 135 -11.48 10.04 -0.80
CA THR A 135 -10.05 9.97 -0.44
C THR A 135 -9.43 8.59 -0.60
N ALA A 136 -10.23 7.53 -0.65
CA ALA A 136 -9.77 6.15 -0.75
C ALA A 136 -10.28 5.49 -2.04
N PRO A 137 -9.39 5.06 -2.96
CA PRO A 137 -9.77 4.38 -4.20
C PRO A 137 -10.65 3.15 -4.00
N TYR A 138 -10.39 2.34 -2.96
CA TYR A 138 -11.26 1.22 -2.59
C TYR A 138 -12.69 1.64 -2.20
N GLY A 139 -12.86 2.83 -1.63
CA GLY A 139 -14.17 3.40 -1.34
C GLY A 139 -14.91 3.81 -2.61
N ALA A 140 -14.19 4.39 -3.58
CA ALA A 140 -14.76 4.70 -4.89
C ALA A 140 -15.19 3.42 -5.63
N ALA A 141 -14.35 2.39 -5.62
CA ALA A 141 -14.68 1.08 -6.19
C ALA A 141 -15.92 0.45 -5.53
N ALA A 142 -16.05 0.52 -4.20
CA ALA A 142 -17.27 0.07 -3.51
C ALA A 142 -18.54 0.80 -3.98
N VAL A 143 -18.45 2.11 -4.24
CA VAL A 143 -19.56 2.88 -4.80
C VAL A 143 -19.87 2.47 -6.24
N GLU A 144 -18.86 2.17 -7.06
CA GLU A 144 -19.04 1.65 -8.42
C GLU A 144 -19.80 0.31 -8.40
N VAL A 145 -19.41 -0.61 -7.52
CA VAL A 145 -20.10 -1.90 -7.36
C VAL A 145 -21.57 -1.70 -6.97
N MET A 146 -21.85 -0.87 -5.96
CA MET A 146 -23.23 -0.63 -5.53
C MET A 146 -24.09 -0.03 -6.64
N LYS A 147 -23.52 0.84 -7.48
CA LYS A 147 -24.20 1.39 -8.65
C LYS A 147 -24.43 0.35 -9.73
N ALA A 148 -23.42 -0.46 -10.04
CA ALA A 148 -23.52 -1.53 -11.03
C ALA A 148 -24.59 -2.57 -10.65
N LEU A 149 -24.76 -2.83 -9.35
CA LEU A 149 -25.80 -3.70 -8.80
C LEU A 149 -27.14 -2.99 -8.55
N ALA A 150 -27.24 -1.68 -8.79
CA ALA A 150 -28.43 -0.86 -8.54
C ALA A 150 -28.96 -0.92 -7.08
N VAL A 151 -28.06 -1.00 -6.10
CA VAL A 151 -28.39 -1.08 -4.65
C VAL A 151 -27.99 0.19 -3.87
N ASP A 152 -27.40 1.19 -4.52
CA ASP A 152 -26.84 2.38 -3.88
C ASP A 152 -27.88 3.20 -3.09
N ALA A 153 -29.06 3.44 -3.67
CA ALA A 153 -30.14 4.17 -3.00
C ALA A 153 -30.65 3.44 -1.75
N MET A 154 -30.77 2.11 -1.83
CA MET A 154 -31.23 1.26 -0.73
C MET A 154 -30.18 1.17 0.39
N LEU A 155 -28.90 1.03 0.04
CA LEU A 155 -27.82 0.85 1.00
C LEU A 155 -27.29 2.16 1.60
N GLY A 156 -27.54 3.30 0.96
CA GLY A 156 -27.08 4.62 1.40
C GLY A 156 -27.27 4.90 2.90
N PRO A 157 -28.47 4.70 3.48
CA PRO A 157 -28.71 4.89 4.92
C PRO A 157 -27.95 3.91 5.85
N LYS A 158 -27.47 2.79 5.31
CA LYS A 158 -26.75 1.74 6.04
C LYS A 158 -25.23 1.90 5.99
N LEU A 159 -24.72 2.84 5.19
CA LEU A 159 -23.28 3.03 5.04
C LEU A 159 -22.66 3.58 6.32
N VAL A 160 -21.58 2.96 6.75
CA VAL A 160 -20.63 3.55 7.70
C VAL A 160 -19.31 3.76 6.97
N GLN A 161 -18.75 4.98 7.07
CA GLN A 161 -17.56 5.35 6.34
C GLN A 161 -16.33 5.33 7.24
N GLY A 162 -15.34 4.52 6.87
CA GLY A 162 -13.99 4.60 7.42
C GLY A 162 -13.19 5.68 6.70
N ASP A 163 -12.29 6.34 7.41
CA ASP A 163 -11.35 7.32 6.85
C ASP A 163 -10.47 6.74 5.75
N ASN A 164 -10.16 5.44 5.87
CA ASN A 164 -9.38 4.66 4.92
C ASN A 164 -9.80 3.18 5.02
N ILE A 165 -9.29 2.35 4.10
CA ILE A 165 -9.67 0.93 4.02
C ILE A 165 -9.23 0.11 5.25
N ALA A 166 -8.20 0.52 5.99
CA ALA A 166 -7.82 -0.13 7.24
C ALA A 166 -8.88 0.10 8.31
N GLN A 167 -9.40 1.32 8.45
CA GLN A 167 -10.50 1.58 9.37
C GLN A 167 -11.79 0.88 8.95
N THR A 168 -12.08 0.82 7.64
CA THR A 168 -13.21 0.04 7.10
C THR A 168 -13.13 -1.44 7.49
N TYR A 169 -11.97 -2.07 7.30
CA TYR A 169 -11.72 -3.43 7.76
C TYR A 169 -11.95 -3.57 9.26
N GLN A 170 -11.44 -2.63 10.07
CA GLN A 170 -11.62 -2.67 11.53
C GLN A 170 -13.10 -2.62 11.94
N PHE A 171 -13.94 -1.83 11.26
CA PHE A 171 -15.38 -1.82 11.54
C PHE A 171 -16.01 -3.20 11.34
N VAL A 172 -15.63 -3.94 10.30
CA VAL A 172 -16.14 -5.29 10.05
C VAL A 172 -15.54 -6.30 11.03
N ALA A 173 -14.23 -6.27 11.23
CA ALA A 173 -13.52 -7.20 12.12
C ALA A 173 -14.00 -7.11 13.58
N THR A 174 -14.36 -5.89 14.02
CA THR A 174 -14.92 -5.64 15.36
C THR A 174 -16.44 -5.75 15.42
N LYS A 175 -17.09 -6.19 14.33
CA LYS A 175 -18.56 -6.34 14.19
C LYS A 175 -19.36 -5.05 14.40
N ASN A 176 -18.71 -3.89 14.32
CA ASN A 176 -19.38 -2.57 14.28
C ASN A 176 -20.08 -2.32 12.93
N ALA A 177 -19.68 -3.07 11.89
CA ALA A 177 -20.45 -3.28 10.68
C ALA A 177 -20.59 -4.78 10.42
N ALA A 178 -21.76 -5.19 9.91
CA ALA A 178 -22.02 -6.60 9.64
C ALA A 178 -21.14 -7.13 8.50
N LEU A 179 -20.85 -6.28 7.51
CA LEU A 179 -20.02 -6.56 6.36
C LEU A 179 -19.43 -5.26 5.81
N GLY A 180 -18.45 -5.36 4.93
CA GLY A 180 -17.81 -4.20 4.32
C GLY A 180 -16.99 -4.53 3.09
N PHE A 181 -16.80 -3.51 2.27
CA PHE A 181 -15.87 -3.59 1.15
C PHE A 181 -14.45 -3.32 1.64
N VAL A 182 -13.58 -4.33 1.52
CA VAL A 182 -12.19 -4.33 2.01
C VAL A 182 -11.23 -4.67 0.88
N ALA A 183 -9.92 -4.51 1.12
CA ALA A 183 -8.90 -5.01 0.20
C ALA A 183 -8.64 -6.49 0.44
N LYS A 184 -8.50 -7.30 -0.63
CA LYS A 184 -8.17 -8.74 -0.53
C LYS A 184 -6.98 -9.00 0.39
N ALA A 185 -5.96 -8.14 0.34
CA ALA A 185 -4.76 -8.24 1.16
C ALA A 185 -4.98 -8.19 2.67
N GLN A 186 -6.09 -7.60 3.13
CA GLN A 186 -6.40 -7.52 4.55
C GLN A 186 -6.92 -8.84 5.11
N ILE A 187 -7.39 -9.74 4.25
CA ILE A 187 -7.93 -11.06 4.60
C ILE A 187 -7.15 -12.21 3.93
N ALA A 188 -6.06 -11.91 3.22
CA ALA A 188 -5.32 -12.91 2.45
C ALA A 188 -4.63 -13.96 3.34
N LEU A 189 -4.17 -13.56 4.53
CA LEU A 189 -3.49 -14.43 5.49
C LEU A 189 -4.40 -14.94 6.62
N ASP A 190 -5.61 -14.39 6.73
CA ASP A 190 -6.66 -14.83 7.66
C ASP A 190 -8.00 -14.70 6.95
N ALA A 191 -8.46 -15.83 6.42
CA ALA A 191 -9.71 -15.93 5.66
C ALA A 191 -10.92 -16.28 6.53
N SER A 192 -10.86 -16.01 7.84
CA SER A 192 -12.00 -16.23 8.72
C SER A 192 -13.22 -15.40 8.31
N GLY A 193 -14.41 -15.93 8.60
CA GLY A 193 -15.69 -15.35 8.20
C GLY A 193 -16.11 -15.76 6.79
N SER A 194 -16.78 -14.87 6.08
CA SER A 194 -17.30 -15.09 4.73
C SER A 194 -16.94 -13.94 3.79
N SER A 195 -16.74 -14.26 2.52
CA SER A 195 -16.33 -13.25 1.54
C SER A 195 -16.85 -13.52 0.14
N TRP A 196 -16.96 -12.45 -0.62
CA TRP A 196 -17.20 -12.47 -2.05
C TRP A 196 -16.13 -11.62 -2.75
N ASP A 197 -15.29 -12.29 -3.53
CA ASP A 197 -14.36 -11.62 -4.45
C ASP A 197 -15.20 -10.92 -5.54
N VAL A 198 -15.15 -9.58 -5.55
CA VAL A 198 -15.99 -8.79 -6.43
C VAL A 198 -15.50 -8.96 -7.87
N PRO A 199 -16.38 -9.32 -8.83
CA PRO A 199 -16.06 -9.36 -10.24
C PRO A 199 -15.52 -8.04 -10.77
N GLN A 200 -14.45 -8.10 -11.58
CA GLN A 200 -13.72 -6.93 -12.08
C GLN A 200 -14.56 -6.05 -13.02
N ASP A 201 -15.62 -6.57 -13.64
CA ASP A 201 -16.55 -5.83 -14.49
C ASP A 201 -17.49 -4.91 -13.69
N LEU A 202 -17.55 -5.04 -12.36
CA LEU A 202 -18.36 -4.19 -11.49
C LEU A 202 -17.65 -2.91 -11.01
N TYR A 203 -16.33 -2.78 -11.24
CA TYR A 203 -15.55 -1.62 -10.81
C TYR A 203 -14.30 -1.43 -11.67
N SER A 204 -13.80 -0.20 -11.71
CA SER A 204 -12.57 0.13 -12.42
C SER A 204 -11.36 -0.54 -11.75
N PRO A 205 -10.39 -1.08 -12.52
CA PRO A 205 -9.19 -1.68 -11.94
C PRO A 205 -8.45 -0.73 -11.00
N ILE A 206 -8.11 -1.21 -9.80
CA ILE A 206 -7.43 -0.42 -8.77
C ILE A 206 -5.91 -0.49 -9.01
N ARG A 207 -5.43 0.15 -10.07
CA ARG A 207 -4.00 0.24 -10.37
C ARG A 207 -3.32 1.20 -9.39
N GLN A 208 -2.27 0.73 -8.74
CA GLN A 208 -1.60 1.41 -7.63
C GLN A 208 -0.20 1.84 -8.06
N ASP A 209 0.05 3.14 -8.06
CA ASP A 209 1.35 3.68 -8.50
C ASP A 209 2.21 4.11 -7.30
N ALA A 210 3.52 3.87 -7.45
CA ALA A 210 4.57 4.37 -6.58
C ALA A 210 5.32 5.50 -7.30
N VAL A 211 5.75 6.51 -6.56
CA VAL A 211 6.60 7.61 -7.06
C VAL A 211 7.67 7.98 -6.04
N ARG A 212 8.81 8.44 -6.55
CA ARG A 212 9.80 9.19 -5.75
C ARG A 212 9.37 10.65 -5.72
N LEU A 213 9.34 11.26 -4.54
CA LEU A 213 8.95 12.66 -4.35
C LEU A 213 10.17 13.56 -4.45
N GLU A 214 9.96 14.85 -4.77
CA GLU A 214 11.02 15.88 -4.82
C GLU A 214 11.91 15.87 -3.56
N LYS A 215 11.33 15.66 -2.37
CA LYS A 215 12.09 15.60 -1.12
C LYS A 215 13.03 14.40 -1.00
N GLY A 216 12.83 13.37 -1.81
CA GLY A 216 13.65 12.16 -1.88
C GLY A 216 14.56 12.10 -3.11
N GLU A 217 14.69 13.18 -3.89
CA GLU A 217 15.48 13.19 -5.13
C GLU A 217 16.96 12.82 -4.88
N ASP A 218 17.55 13.42 -3.85
CA ASP A 218 18.95 13.18 -3.44
C ASP A 218 19.11 12.03 -2.43
N SER A 219 18.03 11.33 -2.10
CA SER A 219 18.02 10.28 -1.06
C SER A 219 18.39 8.91 -1.65
N PRO A 220 19.55 8.32 -1.28
CA PRO A 220 19.94 7.00 -1.76
C PRO A 220 18.95 5.92 -1.31
N ALA A 221 18.42 6.04 -0.08
CA ALA A 221 17.40 5.12 0.42
C ALA A 221 16.08 5.21 -0.36
N ALA A 222 15.67 6.41 -0.78
CA ALA A 222 14.48 6.58 -1.61
C ALA A 222 14.65 5.94 -3.00
N ALA A 223 15.79 6.17 -3.66
CA ALA A 223 16.11 5.53 -4.93
C ALA A 223 16.14 3.99 -4.79
N ALA A 224 16.84 3.49 -3.78
CA ALA A 224 16.94 2.07 -3.50
C ALA A 224 15.57 1.43 -3.23
N LEU A 225 14.67 2.12 -2.51
CA LEU A 225 13.32 1.61 -2.27
C LEU A 225 12.49 1.52 -3.56
N ILE A 226 12.57 2.52 -4.44
CA ILE A 226 11.88 2.50 -5.74
C ILE A 226 12.36 1.31 -6.59
N ASP A 227 13.67 1.06 -6.61
CA ASP A 227 14.23 -0.07 -7.35
C ASP A 227 13.87 -1.41 -6.71
N TYR A 228 13.89 -1.49 -5.38
CA TYR A 228 13.50 -2.70 -4.66
C TYR A 228 12.03 -3.06 -4.92
N LEU A 229 11.13 -2.08 -4.95
CA LEU A 229 9.70 -2.29 -5.24
C LEU A 229 9.44 -2.83 -6.66
N LYS A 230 10.40 -2.69 -7.59
CA LYS A 230 10.33 -3.26 -8.94
C LYS A 230 10.90 -4.67 -9.03
N SER A 231 11.59 -5.14 -7.99
CA SER A 231 12.27 -6.44 -7.99
C SER A 231 11.30 -7.61 -7.87
N ASP A 232 11.73 -8.78 -8.33
CA ASP A 232 10.96 -10.03 -8.20
C ASP A 232 10.68 -10.39 -6.73
N ALA A 233 11.59 -10.03 -5.81
CA ALA A 233 11.40 -10.26 -4.38
C ALA A 233 10.20 -9.45 -3.85
N ALA A 234 10.10 -8.16 -4.21
CA ALA A 234 8.95 -7.35 -3.83
C ALA A 234 7.66 -7.84 -4.51
N LYS A 235 7.71 -8.21 -5.80
CA LYS A 235 6.56 -8.76 -6.53
C LYS A 235 6.02 -10.04 -5.86
N ALA A 236 6.90 -10.95 -5.44
CA ALA A 236 6.48 -12.16 -4.73
C ALA A 236 5.73 -11.86 -3.42
N VAL A 237 6.18 -10.86 -2.65
CA VAL A 237 5.45 -10.41 -1.46
C VAL A 237 4.10 -9.78 -1.83
N ILE A 238 4.06 -8.95 -2.87
CA ILE A 238 2.82 -8.32 -3.37
C ILE A 238 1.79 -9.39 -3.75
N GLU A 239 2.18 -10.40 -4.52
CA GLU A 239 1.31 -11.51 -4.93
C GLU A 239 0.87 -12.39 -3.74
N LYS A 240 1.78 -12.66 -2.80
CA LYS A 240 1.47 -13.38 -1.54
C LYS A 240 0.32 -12.74 -0.77
N TYR A 241 0.22 -11.41 -0.80
CA TYR A 241 -0.87 -10.65 -0.18
C TYR A 241 -2.09 -10.50 -1.10
N GLY A 242 -2.16 -11.17 -2.24
CA GLY A 242 -3.37 -11.23 -3.09
C GLY A 242 -3.56 -10.03 -4.03
N TYR A 243 -2.55 -9.19 -4.21
CA TYR A 243 -2.51 -8.20 -5.27
C TYR A 243 -2.20 -8.85 -6.63
N GLY A 244 -2.58 -8.18 -7.71
CA GLY A 244 -2.00 -8.46 -9.03
C GLY A 244 -0.71 -7.66 -9.23
N VAL A 245 0.16 -8.15 -10.12
CA VAL A 245 1.34 -7.47 -10.63
C VAL A 245 1.34 -7.56 -12.17
N ASP A 246 1.98 -6.61 -12.85
CA ASP A 246 2.28 -6.70 -14.29
C ASP A 246 3.71 -7.20 -14.54
#